data_AF-A0A3N6NSN9-F1
#
_entry.id   AF-A0A3N6NSN9-F1
#
_cell.length_a   1.000
_cell.length_b   1.000
_cell.length_c   1.000
_cell.angle_alpha   90.00
_cell.angle_beta   90.00
_cell.angle_gamma   90.00
#
_symmetry.space_group_name_H-M   'P 1'
#
loop_
_entity.id
_entity.type
_entity.pdbx_description
1 polymer ?
#
loop_
_entity_poly.entity_id
_entity_poly.type
_entity_poly.pdbx_seq_one_letter_code
_entity_poly.pdbx_strand_id
1 'polypeptide(L)'
;MQDPCDSVAAPDAVRPQLCPLRAALAAPRSVESYDDFCRIALSLFRFIGAAYATGTSDCWEAAYRFADEAPGVADSPLLVARAAALVRILRSGRPCELCFMPPSSRRLSKDEAELMRLLAVARRKQPGELESVVCQFVGNENEIATTRAVNALAFC
;
A
#
# COMPACT_ATOMS: atom_id res chain seq x y z
N MET A 1 23.18 66.82 -23.01
CA MET A 1 22.44 66.79 -21.73
C MET A 1 21.56 65.55 -21.81
N GLN A 2 21.80 64.59 -20.92
CA GLN A 2 21.40 63.18 -21.03
C GLN A 2 19.94 62.97 -20.62
N ASP A 3 19.19 62.20 -21.40
CA ASP A 3 17.95 61.51 -20.97
C ASP A 3 18.33 60.10 -20.50
N PRO A 4 17.97 59.67 -19.28
CA PRO A 4 18.15 58.29 -18.87
C PRO A 4 17.01 57.43 -19.40
N CYS A 5 17.41 56.40 -20.14
CA CYS A 5 16.58 55.32 -20.63
C CYS A 5 16.14 54.44 -19.45
N ASP A 6 14.87 54.57 -19.04
CA ASP A 6 14.25 53.70 -18.04
C ASP A 6 14.07 52.30 -18.60
N SER A 7 15.03 51.42 -18.28
CA SER A 7 14.95 49.99 -18.53
C SER A 7 14.05 49.35 -17.47
N VAL A 8 12.80 49.06 -17.84
CA VAL A 8 11.89 48.25 -17.03
C VAL A 8 12.42 46.81 -17.02
N ALA A 9 12.96 46.40 -15.88
CA ALA A 9 13.32 45.01 -15.61
C ALA A 9 12.06 44.13 -15.73
N ALA A 10 12.13 43.11 -16.58
CA ALA A 10 11.11 42.08 -16.69
C ALA A 10 10.97 41.35 -15.34
N PRO A 11 9.75 41.12 -14.84
CA PRO A 11 9.57 40.37 -13.61
C PRO A 11 9.96 38.91 -13.83
N ASP A 12 10.85 38.43 -12.96
CA ASP A 12 11.25 37.04 -12.83
C ASP A 12 10.05 36.11 -12.96
N ALA A 13 10.19 35.11 -13.83
CA ALA A 13 9.21 34.07 -14.05
C ALA A 13 8.98 33.31 -12.74
N VAL A 14 7.97 33.72 -11.98
CA VAL A 14 7.44 33.00 -10.82
C VAL A 14 7.04 31.61 -11.30
N ARG A 15 7.90 30.61 -11.06
CA ARG A 15 7.52 29.21 -11.24
C ARG A 15 6.31 28.97 -10.35
N PRO A 16 5.14 28.57 -10.90
CA PRO A 16 3.98 28.31 -10.08
C PRO A 16 4.32 27.14 -9.15
N GLN A 17 4.55 27.44 -7.87
CA GLN A 17 4.62 26.44 -6.82
C GLN A 17 3.29 25.70 -6.85
N LEU A 18 3.32 24.45 -7.31
CA LEU A 18 2.15 23.60 -7.33
C LEU A 18 1.58 23.55 -5.91
N CYS A 19 0.29 23.90 -5.79
CA CYS A 19 -0.42 23.87 -4.53
C CYS A 19 -0.19 22.49 -3.87
N PRO A 20 0.24 22.41 -2.60
CA PRO A 20 0.61 21.15 -1.94
C PRO A 20 -0.47 20.07 -2.06
N LEU A 21 -1.73 20.47 -2.10
CA LEU A 21 -2.89 19.60 -2.27
C LEU A 21 -2.98 19.00 -3.70
N ARG A 22 -2.61 19.76 -4.73
CA ARG A 22 -2.48 19.24 -6.11
C ARG A 22 -1.31 18.27 -6.24
N ALA A 23 -0.17 18.55 -5.61
CA ALA A 23 0.98 17.64 -5.62
C ALA A 23 0.65 16.31 -4.90
N ALA A 24 -0.05 16.38 -3.77
CA ALA A 24 -0.54 15.19 -3.06
C ALA A 24 -1.56 14.37 -3.88
N LEU A 25 -2.39 15.03 -4.68
CA LEU A 25 -3.35 14.37 -5.59
C LEU A 25 -2.72 13.88 -6.91
N ALA A 26 -1.59 14.45 -7.32
CA ALA A 26 -0.93 14.18 -8.61
C ALA A 26 0.03 13.00 -8.61
N ALA A 27 0.23 12.32 -7.47
CA ALA A 27 0.92 11.04 -7.41
C ALA A 27 -0.13 9.91 -7.40
N PRO A 28 -0.71 9.51 -8.56
CA PRO A 28 -1.65 8.41 -8.59
C PRO A 28 -0.94 7.11 -8.21
N ARG A 29 -1.09 6.68 -6.97
CA ARG A 29 -0.83 5.31 -6.55
C ARG A 29 -2.05 4.49 -6.96
N SER A 30 -2.14 4.18 -8.26
CA SER A 30 -3.23 3.38 -8.83
C SER A 30 -3.01 1.90 -8.54
N VAL A 31 -4.10 1.19 -8.25
CA VAL A 31 -4.12 -0.27 -8.11
C VAL A 31 -3.82 -0.97 -9.45
N GLU A 32 -4.06 -0.30 -10.57
CA GLU A 32 -3.97 -0.86 -11.91
C GLU A 32 -2.54 -1.24 -12.34
N SER A 33 -1.49 -0.71 -11.72
CA SER A 33 -0.10 -1.06 -12.09
C SER A 33 0.38 -2.39 -11.49
N TYR A 34 -0.40 -3.04 -10.64
CA TYR A 34 -0.04 -4.29 -9.97
C TYR A 34 -0.60 -5.52 -10.68
N ASP A 35 0.04 -6.68 -10.48
CA ASP A 35 -0.46 -7.97 -11.00
C ASP A 35 -1.75 -8.40 -10.29
N ASP A 36 -2.48 -9.35 -10.88
CA ASP A 36 -3.79 -9.76 -10.36
C ASP A 36 -3.71 -10.34 -8.95
N PHE A 37 -2.64 -11.08 -8.64
CA PHE A 37 -2.42 -11.59 -7.29
C PHE A 37 -2.31 -10.46 -6.26
N CYS A 38 -1.52 -9.43 -6.54
CA CYS A 38 -1.36 -8.29 -5.65
C CYS A 38 -2.69 -7.52 -5.50
N ARG A 39 -3.49 -7.42 -6.56
CA ARG A 39 -4.83 -6.79 -6.49
C ARG A 39 -5.78 -7.60 -5.62
N ILE A 40 -5.75 -8.93 -5.71
CA ILE A 40 -6.53 -9.82 -4.84
C ILE A 40 -6.09 -9.63 -3.38
N ALA A 41 -4.78 -9.69 -3.11
CA ALA A 41 -4.23 -9.50 -1.77
C ALA A 41 -4.60 -8.13 -1.17
N LEU A 42 -4.59 -7.06 -1.98
CA LEU A 42 -5.03 -5.73 -1.56
C LEU A 42 -6.49 -5.72 -1.11
N SER A 43 -7.39 -6.31 -1.90
CA SER A 43 -8.80 -6.41 -1.54
C SER A 43 -8.98 -7.17 -0.23
N LEU A 44 -8.24 -8.27 -0.03
CA LEU A 44 -8.24 -9.00 1.23
C LEU A 44 -7.77 -8.14 2.41
N PHE A 45 -6.68 -7.39 2.26
CA PHE A 45 -6.22 -6.47 3.29
C PHE A 45 -7.27 -5.43 3.66
N ARG A 46 -8.05 -4.93 2.68
CA ARG A 46 -9.14 -3.98 2.93
C ARG A 46 -10.30 -4.59 3.69
N PHE A 47 -10.74 -5.79 3.31
CA PHE A 47 -11.79 -6.50 4.04
C PHE A 47 -11.35 -6.83 5.47
N ILE A 48 -10.16 -7.38 5.63
CA ILE A 48 -9.60 -7.74 6.94
C ILE A 48 -9.34 -6.50 7.79
N GLY A 49 -8.80 -5.44 7.20
CA GLY A 49 -8.58 -4.15 7.84
C GLY A 49 -9.89 -3.55 8.35
N ALA A 50 -10.93 -3.57 7.51
CA ALA A 50 -12.28 -3.15 7.91
C ALA A 50 -12.80 -4.02 9.06
N ALA A 51 -12.65 -5.35 8.99
CA ALA A 51 -13.10 -6.27 10.03
C ALA A 51 -12.45 -5.96 11.39
N TYR A 52 -11.15 -5.65 11.41
CA TYR A 52 -10.48 -5.25 12.63
C TYR A 52 -10.88 -3.85 13.12
N ALA A 53 -11.16 -2.91 12.21
CA ALA A 53 -11.56 -1.56 12.57
C ALA A 53 -13.00 -1.49 13.15
N THR A 54 -13.91 -2.32 12.64
CA THR A 54 -15.33 -2.30 13.01
C THR A 54 -15.71 -3.39 14.02
N GLY A 55 -14.91 -4.46 14.12
CA GLY A 55 -15.25 -5.65 14.89
C GLY A 55 -16.35 -6.52 14.27
N THR A 56 -16.77 -6.25 13.02
CA THR A 56 -17.88 -6.95 12.37
C THR A 56 -17.42 -8.24 11.70
N SER A 57 -18.14 -9.34 11.93
CA SER A 57 -17.90 -10.63 11.26
C SER A 57 -18.11 -10.56 9.75
N ASP A 58 -19.04 -9.72 9.27
CA ASP A 58 -19.41 -9.64 7.84
C ASP A 58 -18.23 -9.30 6.93
N CYS A 59 -17.27 -8.51 7.43
CA CYS A 59 -16.06 -8.19 6.68
C CYS A 59 -15.11 -9.39 6.55
N TRP A 60 -15.10 -10.31 7.52
CA TRP A 60 -14.37 -11.58 7.39
C TRP A 60 -15.02 -12.48 6.35
N GLU A 61 -16.35 -12.63 6.39
CA GLU A 61 -17.10 -13.41 5.40
C GLU A 61 -16.96 -12.85 3.98
N ALA A 62 -16.92 -11.52 3.84
CA ALA A 62 -16.65 -10.86 2.58
C ALA A 62 -15.25 -11.17 2.04
N ALA A 63 -14.25 -11.29 2.92
CA ALA A 63 -12.88 -11.66 2.52
C ALA A 63 -12.83 -13.09 1.96
N TYR A 64 -13.45 -14.05 2.64
CA TYR A 64 -13.51 -15.45 2.17
C TYR A 64 -14.24 -15.56 0.83
N ARG A 65 -15.44 -14.98 0.72
CA ARG A 65 -16.21 -14.98 -0.53
C ARG A 65 -15.44 -14.36 -1.69
N PHE A 66 -14.78 -13.23 -1.44
CA PHE A 66 -13.94 -12.58 -2.45
C PHE A 66 -12.77 -13.48 -2.89
N ALA A 67 -12.14 -14.21 -1.96
CA ALA A 67 -11.07 -15.15 -2.29
C ALA A 67 -11.58 -16.37 -3.08
N ASP A 68 -12.74 -16.91 -2.72
CA ASP A 68 -13.36 -18.06 -3.39
C ASP A 68 -13.75 -17.75 -4.85
N GLU A 69 -14.15 -16.49 -5.11
CA GLU A 69 -14.49 -16.01 -6.45
C GLU A 69 -13.27 -15.58 -7.28
N ALA A 70 -12.07 -15.52 -6.67
CA ALA A 70 -10.87 -15.02 -7.32
C ALA A 70 -10.26 -16.05 -8.30
N PRO A 71 -10.10 -15.69 -9.59
CA PRO A 71 -9.51 -16.62 -10.56
C PRO A 71 -8.06 -16.98 -10.22
N GLY A 72 -7.73 -18.27 -10.35
CA GLY A 72 -6.35 -18.75 -10.20
C GLY A 72 -5.85 -18.92 -8.76
N VAL A 73 -6.71 -18.74 -7.76
CA VAL A 73 -6.41 -19.05 -6.35
C VAL A 73 -6.86 -20.49 -6.07
N ALA A 74 -5.91 -21.37 -5.74
CA ALA A 74 -6.19 -22.79 -5.51
C ALA A 74 -6.61 -23.11 -4.06
N ASP A 75 -6.19 -22.29 -3.09
CA ASP A 75 -6.50 -22.44 -1.66
C ASP A 75 -6.89 -21.08 -1.08
N SER A 76 -8.14 -20.70 -1.31
CA SER A 76 -8.71 -19.41 -0.86
C SER A 76 -8.71 -19.26 0.66
N PRO A 77 -9.04 -20.27 1.50
CA PRO A 77 -8.92 -20.12 2.96
C PRO A 77 -7.50 -19.85 3.43
N LEU A 78 -6.51 -20.54 2.85
CA LEU A 78 -5.10 -20.32 3.20
C LEU A 78 -4.63 -18.91 2.82
N LEU A 79 -5.07 -18.40 1.66
CA LEU A 79 -4.77 -17.04 1.23
C LEU A 79 -5.31 -16.01 2.22
N VAL A 80 -6.58 -16.14 2.63
CA VAL A 80 -7.20 -15.27 3.64
C VAL A 80 -6.46 -15.35 4.97
N ALA A 81 -6.12 -16.57 5.42
CA ALA A 81 -5.39 -16.78 6.66
C ALA A 81 -4.00 -16.11 6.65
N ARG A 82 -3.25 -16.22 5.54
CA ARG A 82 -1.94 -15.58 5.38
C ARG A 82 -2.04 -14.06 5.31
N ALA A 83 -3.02 -13.52 4.60
CA ALA A 83 -3.29 -12.09 4.58
C ALA A 83 -3.65 -11.56 5.98
N ALA A 84 -4.49 -12.28 6.73
CA ALA A 84 -4.88 -11.93 8.09
C ALA A 84 -3.70 -11.97 9.07
N ALA A 85 -2.85 -13.00 8.97
CA ALA A 85 -1.64 -13.11 9.76
C ALA A 85 -0.71 -11.92 9.55
N LEU A 86 -0.51 -11.48 8.30
CA LEU A 86 0.28 -10.31 7.98
C LEU A 86 -0.33 -9.03 8.59
N VAL A 87 -1.63 -8.78 8.40
CA VAL A 87 -2.31 -7.61 8.99
C VAL A 87 -2.17 -7.60 10.51
N ARG A 88 -2.29 -8.76 11.17
CA ARG A 88 -2.14 -8.87 12.63
C ARG A 88 -0.73 -8.51 13.10
N ILE A 89 0.31 -9.03 12.43
CA ILE A 89 1.72 -8.71 12.74
C ILE A 89 1.97 -7.20 12.60
N LEU A 90 1.46 -6.62 11.51
CA LEU A 90 1.64 -5.19 11.24
C LEU A 90 0.89 -4.29 12.24
N ARG A 91 -0.27 -4.73 12.72
CA ARG A 91 -1.02 -4.04 13.78
C ARG A 91 -0.31 -4.12 15.14
N SER A 92 0.28 -5.25 15.50
CA SER A 92 0.95 -5.40 16.80
C SER A 92 2.21 -4.56 16.95
N GLY A 93 2.85 -4.18 15.84
CA GLY A 93 4.10 -3.43 15.82
C GLY A 93 3.98 -1.91 15.72
N ARG A 94 2.77 -1.35 15.73
CA ARG A 94 2.55 0.08 15.42
C ARG A 94 1.80 0.80 16.53
N PRO A 95 2.18 2.06 16.82
CA PRO A 95 1.41 2.93 17.72
C PRO A 95 0.12 3.44 17.07
N CYS A 96 0.04 3.44 15.74
CA CYS A 96 -1.12 3.89 14.96
C CYS A 96 -1.71 2.74 14.15
N GLU A 97 -3.02 2.76 13.95
CA GLU A 97 -3.71 1.79 13.10
C GLU A 97 -3.30 1.93 11.63
N LEU A 98 -3.31 0.79 10.92
CA LEU A 98 -3.13 0.76 9.47
C LEU A 98 -4.32 1.41 8.78
N CYS A 99 -4.05 2.34 7.86
CA CYS A 99 -5.07 3.00 7.07
C CYS A 99 -5.36 2.19 5.79
N PHE A 100 -6.54 1.59 5.72
CA PHE A 100 -7.05 0.94 4.51
C PHE A 100 -8.16 1.77 3.87
N MET A 101 -8.19 1.80 2.54
CA MET A 101 -9.30 2.34 1.77
C MET A 101 -10.44 1.33 1.69
N PRO A 102 -11.67 1.78 1.40
CA PRO A 102 -12.77 0.85 1.14
C PRO A 102 -12.43 -0.12 -0.01
N PRO A 103 -12.91 -1.39 0.02
CA PRO A 103 -12.62 -2.40 -0.99
C PRO A 103 -12.82 -1.93 -2.45
N SER A 104 -13.84 -1.11 -2.70
CA SER A 104 -14.18 -0.57 -4.03
C SER A 104 -13.25 0.57 -4.52
N SER A 105 -12.34 1.06 -3.69
CA SER A 105 -11.46 2.19 -4.02
C SER A 105 -10.41 1.82 -5.06
N ARG A 106 -10.24 2.64 -6.09
CA ARG A 106 -9.10 2.53 -7.03
C ARG A 106 -7.82 3.21 -6.54
N ARG A 107 -7.91 3.94 -5.43
CA ARG A 107 -6.78 4.67 -4.82
C ARG A 107 -6.12 3.82 -3.77
N LEU A 108 -4.81 4.00 -3.59
CA LEU A 108 -4.06 3.44 -2.48
C LEU A 108 -3.86 4.48 -1.37
N SER A 109 -4.05 4.07 -0.12
CA SER A 109 -3.51 4.80 1.03
C SER A 109 -1.97 4.74 1.05
N LYS A 110 -1.35 5.45 2.00
CA LYS A 110 0.11 5.32 2.21
C LYS A 110 0.49 3.89 2.63
N ASP A 111 -0.23 3.32 3.60
CA ASP A 111 0.07 1.99 4.14
C ASP A 111 -0.21 0.89 3.11
N GLU A 112 -1.30 1.02 2.34
CA GLU A 112 -1.60 0.11 1.24
C GLU A 112 -0.50 0.10 0.19
N ALA A 113 0.04 1.27 -0.17
CA ALA A 113 1.11 1.33 -1.15
C ALA A 113 2.42 0.69 -0.67
N GLU A 114 2.77 0.85 0.61
CA GLU A 114 3.94 0.17 1.18
C GLU A 114 3.72 -1.36 1.25
N LEU A 115 2.53 -1.80 1.64
CA LEU A 115 2.13 -3.22 1.60
C LEU A 115 2.25 -3.82 0.20
N MET A 116 1.76 -3.10 -0.79
CA MET A 116 1.83 -3.52 -2.19
C MET A 116 3.27 -3.56 -2.70
N ARG A 117 4.12 -2.64 -2.25
CA ARG A 117 5.57 -2.66 -2.52
C ARG A 117 6.23 -3.91 -1.92
N LEU A 118 5.90 -4.27 -0.68
CA LEU A 118 6.41 -5.49 -0.03
C LEU A 118 6.06 -6.75 -0.82
N LEU A 119 4.79 -6.88 -1.23
CA LEU A 119 4.34 -8.01 -2.05
C LEU A 119 5.04 -8.05 -3.41
N ALA A 120 5.15 -6.90 -4.08
CA ALA A 120 5.81 -6.82 -5.38
C ALA A 120 7.29 -7.21 -5.30
N VAL A 121 8.01 -6.78 -4.25
CA VAL A 121 9.42 -7.14 -4.02
C VAL A 121 9.55 -8.64 -3.73
N ALA A 122 8.73 -9.18 -2.81
CA ALA A 122 8.76 -10.60 -2.48
C ALA A 122 8.55 -11.48 -3.72
N ARG A 123 7.59 -11.12 -4.57
CA ARG A 123 7.27 -11.88 -5.79
C ARG A 123 8.36 -11.83 -6.86
N ARG A 124 9.25 -10.82 -6.86
CA ARG A 124 10.40 -10.73 -7.78
C ARG A 124 11.56 -11.66 -7.43
N LYS A 125 11.53 -12.32 -6.26
CA LYS A 125 12.55 -13.28 -5.79
C LYS A 125 13.98 -12.71 -5.77
N GLN A 126 14.15 -11.42 -5.50
CA GLN A 126 15.47 -10.83 -5.31
C GLN A 126 15.91 -11.01 -3.84
N PRO A 127 16.98 -11.78 -3.57
CA PRO A 127 17.43 -12.02 -2.20
C PRO A 127 17.96 -10.74 -1.56
N GLY A 128 17.56 -10.45 -0.31
CA GLY A 128 18.03 -9.31 0.48
C GLY A 128 17.27 -8.00 0.28
N GLU A 129 16.55 -7.84 -0.85
CA GLU A 129 15.75 -6.63 -1.11
C GLU A 129 14.53 -6.56 -0.16
N LEU A 130 13.88 -7.70 0.08
CA LEU A 130 12.70 -7.76 0.91
C LEU A 130 13.00 -7.37 2.37
N GLU A 131 14.06 -7.90 2.95
CA GLU A 131 14.48 -7.61 4.32
C GLU A 131 14.73 -6.11 4.50
N SER A 132 15.40 -5.47 3.53
CA SER A 132 15.64 -4.02 3.56
C SER A 132 14.34 -3.21 3.54
N VAL A 133 13.38 -3.56 2.67
CA VAL A 133 12.10 -2.85 2.59
C VAL A 133 11.22 -3.12 3.81
N VAL A 134 11.24 -4.35 4.33
CA VAL A 134 10.52 -4.70 5.57
C VAL A 134 11.06 -3.91 6.75
N CYS A 135 12.38 -3.85 6.94
CA CYS A 135 13.01 -3.08 8.03
C CYS A 135 12.60 -1.60 7.95
N GLN A 136 12.58 -0.99 6.76
CA GLN A 136 12.07 0.38 6.56
C GLN A 136 10.59 0.55 6.92
N PHE A 137 9.79 -0.50 6.73
CA PHE A 137 8.35 -0.44 6.95
C PHE A 137 7.94 -0.66 8.41
N VAL A 138 8.54 -1.64 9.11
CA VAL A 138 8.13 -2.06 10.47
C VAL A 138 9.20 -1.86 11.55
N GLY A 139 10.42 -1.47 11.20
CA GLY A 139 11.55 -1.46 12.12
C GLY A 139 12.03 -2.87 12.51
N ASN A 140 13.02 -2.94 13.42
CA ASN A 140 13.72 -4.20 13.71
C ASN A 140 12.87 -5.22 14.49
N GLU A 141 11.94 -4.77 15.34
CA GLU A 141 11.22 -5.65 16.28
C GLU A 141 10.31 -6.67 15.59
N ASN A 142 9.77 -6.32 14.41
CA ASN A 142 8.85 -7.18 13.65
C ASN A 142 9.41 -7.62 12.30
N GLU A 143 10.68 -7.33 12.00
CA GLU A 143 11.28 -7.58 10.69
C GLU A 143 11.16 -9.06 10.30
N ILE A 144 11.65 -9.98 11.14
CA ILE A 144 11.68 -11.42 10.84
C ILE A 144 10.26 -11.98 10.63
N ALA A 145 9.33 -11.62 11.51
CA ALA A 145 7.94 -12.08 11.43
C ALA A 145 7.26 -11.55 10.17
N THR A 146 7.48 -10.27 9.86
CA THR A 146 6.91 -9.61 8.68
C THR A 146 7.48 -10.20 7.40
N THR A 147 8.80 -10.38 7.28
CA THR A 147 9.45 -11.01 6.12
C THR A 147 8.89 -12.41 5.87
N ARG A 148 8.73 -13.23 6.91
CA ARG A 148 8.15 -14.57 6.79
C ARG A 148 6.70 -14.52 6.32
N ALA A 149 5.88 -13.64 6.91
CA ALA A 149 4.47 -13.51 6.54
C ALA A 149 4.29 -13.00 5.11
N VAL A 150 5.08 -12.02 4.68
CA VAL A 150 5.07 -11.51 3.30
C VAL A 150 5.47 -12.61 2.32
N ASN A 151 6.53 -13.37 2.58
CA ASN A 151 6.93 -14.50 1.72
C ASN A 151 5.88 -15.60 1.67
N ALA A 152 5.30 -15.98 2.80
CA ALA A 152 4.22 -16.96 2.84
C ALA A 152 3.04 -16.50 1.99
N LEU A 153 2.65 -15.23 2.08
CA LEU A 153 1.57 -14.68 1.27
C LEU A 153 1.94 -14.60 -0.22
N ALA A 154 3.13 -14.08 -0.57
CA ALA A 154 3.55 -13.84 -1.95
C ALA A 154 3.57 -15.09 -2.85
N PHE A 155 3.73 -16.27 -2.25
CA PHE A 155 3.78 -17.59 -2.91
C PHE A 155 2.67 -18.52 -2.42
N CYS A 156 1.53 -17.95 -2.08
CA CYS A 156 0.31 -18.70 -1.80
C CYS A 156 -0.32 -19.24 -3.08
#